data_AF-A0A1L5NQC8-F1
#
_entry.id   AF-A0A1L5NQC8-F1
#
_cell.length_a   1.000
_cell.length_b   1.000
_cell.length_c   1.000
_cell.angle_alpha   90.00
_cell.angle_beta   90.00
_cell.angle_gamma   90.00
#
_symmetry.space_group_name_H-M   'P 1'
#
loop_
_entity.id
_entity.type
_entity.pdbx_description
1 polymer ?
#
loop_
_entity_poly.entity_id
_entity_poly.type
_entity_poly.pdbx_seq_one_letter_code
_entity_poly.pdbx_strand_id
1 'polypeptide(L)'
;MVTHVVKRLRLLPQRSFPNYAYLPGRQPHPVRDPAGHSYHVEPLPVPTKAPLDSEDFAWGQDLFNHGYYWEAHEAWEGLWQVAERGSAVRMLLKGLILISAAGVKIREGKHEAAQRHAGRAAAMFRQLGTMQHCGFARALGISPAALADQAETAAETPAVLKSTIPGHPEPVFDFILRGSHARRREGTANEKGSLAVRGGRKAV
;
A
#
# COMPACT_ATOMS: atom_id res chain seq x y z
N MET A 1 -4.47 26.64 12.82
CA MET A 1 -4.69 25.21 12.52
C MET A 1 -3.34 24.60 12.20
N VAL A 2 -2.88 23.62 12.97
CA VAL A 2 -1.64 22.91 12.66
C VAL A 2 -1.96 21.96 11.51
N THR A 3 -1.45 22.25 10.32
CA THR A 3 -1.48 21.29 9.21
C THR A 3 -0.58 20.14 9.60
N HIS A 4 -1.16 19.02 10.03
CA HIS A 4 -0.42 17.77 10.18
C HIS A 4 0.09 17.36 8.80
N VAL A 5 1.36 17.65 8.52
CA VAL A 5 2.03 17.10 7.33
C VAL A 5 2.22 15.62 7.60
N VAL A 6 1.35 14.81 7.00
CA VAL A 6 1.45 13.35 7.03
C VAL A 6 2.73 12.95 6.29
N LYS A 7 3.77 12.58 7.03
CA LYS A 7 5.07 12.18 6.45
C LYS A 7 4.93 10.82 5.75
N ARG A 8 4.99 10.83 4.42
CA ARG A 8 4.93 9.64 3.56
C ARG A 8 6.34 9.09 3.35
N LEU A 9 6.78 8.21 4.26
CA LEU A 9 8.08 7.57 4.13
C LEU A 9 8.08 6.54 3.00
N ARG A 10 9.24 6.40 2.34
CA ARG A 10 9.46 5.43 1.29
C ARG A 10 10.03 4.13 1.87
N LEU A 11 9.45 3.01 1.47
CA LEU A 11 9.91 1.66 1.78
C LEU A 11 11.11 1.27 0.92
N LEU A 12 11.17 1.76 -0.32
CA LEU A 12 12.24 1.49 -1.29
C LEU A 12 12.84 2.81 -1.81
N PRO A 13 13.50 3.62 -0.95
CA PRO A 13 14.03 4.93 -1.34
C PRO A 13 15.05 4.89 -2.49
N GLN A 14 15.72 3.74 -2.68
CA GLN A 14 16.68 3.50 -3.76
C GLN A 14 16.04 3.40 -5.15
N ARG A 15 14.73 3.09 -5.25
CA ARG A 15 14.03 2.97 -6.52
C ARG A 15 13.46 4.32 -6.91
N SER A 16 13.88 4.92 -8.02
CA SER A 16 13.35 6.23 -8.44
C SER A 16 11.88 6.13 -8.84
N PHE A 17 11.08 7.15 -8.50
CA PHE A 17 9.72 7.26 -9.04
C PHE A 17 9.74 7.64 -10.51
N PRO A 18 8.69 7.30 -11.28
CA PRO A 18 8.50 7.84 -12.62
C PRO A 18 8.45 9.36 -12.62
N ASN A 19 8.85 9.99 -13.72
CA ASN A 19 8.92 11.45 -13.83
C ASN A 19 7.54 12.13 -13.81
N TYR A 20 6.46 11.36 -14.02
CA TYR A 20 5.08 11.82 -13.89
C TYR A 20 4.18 10.66 -13.44
N ALA A 21 3.10 10.99 -12.74
CA ALA A 21 2.00 10.07 -12.43
C ALA A 21 0.98 10.12 -13.55
N TYR A 22 0.79 9.00 -14.25
CA TYR A 22 -0.08 8.92 -15.40
C TYR A 22 -1.55 9.16 -15.03
N LEU A 23 -2.19 10.04 -15.80
CA LEU A 23 -3.63 10.27 -15.80
C LEU A 23 -4.14 10.15 -17.24
N PRO A 24 -5.11 9.24 -17.51
CA PRO A 24 -5.62 9.02 -18.86
C PRO A 24 -6.05 10.31 -19.56
N GLY A 25 -5.61 10.48 -20.81
CA GLY A 25 -5.92 11.65 -21.64
C GLY A 25 -5.16 12.93 -21.26
N ARG A 26 -4.24 12.91 -20.28
CA ARG A 26 -3.46 14.09 -19.88
C ARG A 26 -1.94 13.94 -20.02
N GLN A 27 -1.42 12.73 -19.97
CA GLN A 27 0.01 12.44 -20.16
C GLN A 27 0.21 11.36 -21.22
N PRO A 28 1.40 11.28 -21.85
CA PRO A 28 1.79 10.14 -22.67
C PRO A 28 1.55 8.83 -21.93
N HIS A 29 1.01 7.83 -22.63
CA HIS A 29 0.75 6.54 -22.02
C HIS A 29 2.07 5.85 -21.64
N PRO A 30 2.28 5.41 -20.38
CA PRO A 30 3.57 4.93 -19.89
C PRO A 30 4.23 3.85 -20.77
N VAL A 31 3.46 2.88 -21.25
CA VAL A 31 3.98 1.74 -22.05
C VAL A 31 3.73 1.87 -23.56
N ARG A 32 2.71 2.62 -23.98
CA ARG A 32 2.19 2.58 -25.36
C ARG A 32 2.60 3.78 -26.20
N ASP A 33 3.06 4.85 -25.55
CA ASP A 33 3.46 6.09 -26.19
C ASP A 33 5.00 6.19 -26.19
N PRO A 34 5.65 6.58 -27.30
CA PRO A 34 7.10 6.79 -27.34
C PRO A 34 7.66 7.78 -26.31
N ALA A 35 6.84 8.72 -25.83
CA ALA A 35 7.20 9.64 -24.75
C ALA A 35 6.84 9.09 -23.34
N GLY A 36 6.38 7.84 -23.26
CA GLY A 36 5.98 7.16 -22.04
C GLY A 36 7.15 6.83 -21.11
N HIS A 37 6.96 7.00 -19.80
CA HIS A 37 8.02 6.74 -18.80
C HIS A 37 8.42 5.25 -18.64
N SER A 38 7.69 4.34 -19.28
CA SER A 38 8.00 2.91 -19.37
C SER A 38 8.05 2.40 -20.81
N TYR A 39 8.22 3.28 -21.80
CA TYR A 39 8.28 2.88 -23.20
C TYR A 39 9.55 2.07 -23.46
N HIS A 40 9.41 0.90 -24.09
CA HIS A 40 10.48 -0.09 -24.29
C HIS A 40 11.23 -0.55 -23.01
N VAL A 41 10.69 -0.24 -21.83
CA VAL A 41 11.20 -0.83 -20.59
C VAL A 41 10.68 -2.26 -20.53
N GLU A 42 11.58 -3.24 -20.52
CA GLU A 42 11.18 -4.63 -20.34
C GLU A 42 10.38 -4.77 -19.03
N PRO A 43 9.25 -5.50 -19.05
CA PRO A 43 8.54 -5.80 -17.83
C PRO A 43 9.51 -6.44 -16.83
N LEU A 44 9.42 -6.03 -15.56
CA LEU A 44 10.13 -6.74 -14.52
C LEU A 44 9.76 -8.23 -14.57
N PRO A 45 10.70 -9.14 -14.28
CA PRO A 45 10.41 -10.56 -14.23
C PRO A 45 9.15 -10.82 -13.43
N VAL A 46 8.17 -11.48 -14.04
CA VAL A 46 6.89 -11.76 -13.38
C VAL A 46 7.18 -12.62 -12.15
N PRO A 47 6.77 -12.17 -10.94
CA PRO A 47 7.00 -12.95 -9.73
C PRO A 47 6.35 -14.33 -9.84
N THR A 48 7.01 -15.39 -9.39
CA THR A 48 6.41 -16.73 -9.40
C THR A 48 5.38 -16.95 -8.28
N LYS A 49 5.39 -16.05 -7.29
CA LYS A 49 4.51 -16.02 -6.13
C LYS A 49 4.17 -14.57 -5.78
N ALA A 50 3.15 -14.37 -4.96
CA ALA A 50 2.74 -13.04 -4.50
C ALA A 50 2.93 -12.84 -2.99
N PRO A 51 4.16 -12.93 -2.44
CA PRO A 51 4.38 -12.73 -1.02
C PRO A 51 4.25 -11.23 -0.67
N LEU A 52 3.52 -10.94 0.40
CA LEU A 52 3.21 -9.57 0.83
C LEU A 52 4.37 -8.85 1.53
N ASP A 53 5.50 -9.52 1.70
CA ASP A 53 6.77 -8.96 2.18
C ASP A 53 7.81 -8.75 1.07
N SER A 54 7.45 -8.99 -0.20
CA SER A 54 8.31 -8.71 -1.37
C SER A 54 8.54 -7.23 -1.60
N GLU A 55 9.65 -6.92 -2.29
CA GLU A 55 9.91 -5.58 -2.81
C GLU A 55 8.85 -5.14 -3.82
N ASP A 56 8.31 -6.05 -4.65
CA ASP A 56 7.26 -5.71 -5.61
C ASP A 56 5.96 -5.25 -4.93
N PHE A 57 5.57 -5.91 -3.83
CA PHE A 57 4.42 -5.47 -3.05
C PHE A 57 4.68 -4.10 -2.40
N ALA A 58 5.86 -3.92 -1.81
CA ALA A 58 6.29 -2.66 -1.22
C ALA A 58 6.40 -1.52 -2.24
N TRP A 59 6.77 -1.82 -3.49
CA TRP A 59 6.83 -0.84 -4.57
C TRP A 59 5.45 -0.27 -4.91
N GLY A 60 4.42 -1.12 -5.00
CA GLY A 60 3.05 -0.64 -5.15
C GLY A 60 2.59 0.24 -3.98
N GLN A 61 3.02 -0.07 -2.75
CA GLN A 61 2.73 0.76 -1.57
C GLN A 61 3.40 2.14 -1.68
N ASP A 62 4.67 2.20 -2.07
CA ASP A 62 5.39 3.46 -2.28
C ASP A 62 4.70 4.33 -3.35
N LEU A 63 4.37 3.76 -4.50
CA LEU A 63 3.67 4.45 -5.58
C LEU A 63 2.30 4.98 -5.13
N PHE A 64 1.49 4.12 -4.51
CA PHE A 64 0.15 4.47 -4.03
C PHE A 64 0.21 5.60 -3.01
N ASN A 65 1.09 5.48 -2.02
CA ASN A 65 1.25 6.46 -0.96
C ASN A 65 1.64 7.83 -1.50
N HIS A 66 2.31 7.91 -2.65
CA HIS A 66 2.78 9.15 -3.23
C HIS A 66 1.88 9.69 -4.36
N GLY A 67 0.77 9.02 -4.70
CA GLY A 67 -0.19 9.51 -5.70
C GLY A 67 0.03 9.00 -7.13
N TYR A 68 0.92 8.03 -7.32
CA TYR A 68 1.15 7.31 -8.59
C TYR A 68 0.18 6.14 -8.71
N TYR A 69 -1.13 6.46 -8.75
CA TYR A 69 -2.18 5.45 -8.62
C TYR A 69 -2.26 4.48 -9.80
N TRP A 70 -2.02 4.95 -11.02
CA TRP A 70 -2.01 4.05 -12.16
C TRP A 70 -0.79 3.12 -12.10
N GLU A 71 0.37 3.64 -11.71
CA GLU A 71 1.58 2.84 -11.58
C GLU A 71 1.45 1.82 -10.43
N ALA A 72 0.80 2.19 -9.32
CA ALA A 72 0.52 1.27 -8.21
C ALA A 72 -0.44 0.14 -8.64
N HIS A 73 -1.44 0.47 -9.47
CA HIS A 73 -2.33 -0.51 -10.08
C HIS A 73 -1.52 -1.54 -10.88
N GLU A 74 -0.65 -1.10 -11.79
CA GLU A 74 0.18 -2.00 -12.61
C GLU A 74 1.12 -2.85 -11.75
N ALA A 75 1.76 -2.25 -10.75
CA ALA A 75 2.66 -2.95 -9.84
C ALA A 75 1.96 -4.11 -9.11
N TRP A 76 0.72 -3.91 -8.68
CA TRP A 76 -0.05 -4.97 -8.02
C TRP A 76 -0.77 -5.92 -8.98
N GLU A 77 -1.07 -5.51 -10.22
CA GLU A 77 -1.67 -6.38 -11.25
C GLU A 77 -0.76 -7.58 -11.56
N GLY A 78 0.56 -7.37 -11.66
CA GLY A 78 1.53 -8.46 -11.86
C GLY A 78 1.50 -9.50 -10.74
N LEU A 79 1.46 -9.05 -9.48
CA LEU A 79 1.30 -9.94 -8.32
C LEU A 79 -0.07 -10.63 -8.30
N TRP A 80 -1.13 -9.91 -8.68
CA TRP A 80 -2.48 -10.45 -8.72
C TRP A 80 -2.60 -11.58 -9.75
N GLN A 81 -1.96 -11.46 -10.91
CA GLN A 81 -2.00 -12.48 -11.95
C GLN A 81 -1.47 -13.83 -11.45
N VAL A 82 -0.38 -13.82 -10.68
CA VAL A 82 0.29 -15.03 -10.17
C VAL A 82 -0.20 -15.51 -8.81
N ALA A 83 -0.96 -14.69 -8.08
CA ALA A 83 -1.58 -15.10 -6.83
C ALA A 83 -2.58 -16.23 -7.05
N GLU A 84 -2.61 -17.22 -6.14
CA GLU A 84 -3.49 -18.38 -6.23
C GLU A 84 -4.97 -17.96 -6.34
N ARG A 85 -5.70 -18.59 -7.28
CA ARG A 85 -7.13 -18.31 -7.51
C ARG A 85 -7.94 -18.63 -6.25
N GLY A 86 -8.85 -17.73 -5.87
CA GLY A 86 -9.66 -17.87 -4.66
C GLY A 86 -8.93 -17.57 -3.34
N SER A 87 -7.61 -17.35 -3.36
CA SER A 87 -6.87 -17.03 -2.15
C SER A 87 -7.21 -15.63 -1.61
N ALA A 88 -7.09 -15.48 -0.28
CA ALA A 88 -7.24 -14.20 0.39
C ALA A 88 -6.20 -13.16 -0.08
N VAL A 89 -4.99 -13.59 -0.45
CA VAL A 89 -3.96 -12.73 -1.04
C VAL A 89 -4.41 -12.16 -2.39
N ARG A 90 -4.98 -13.00 -3.27
CA ARG A 90 -5.50 -12.53 -4.56
C ARG A 90 -6.66 -11.57 -4.38
N MET A 91 -7.53 -11.79 -3.39
CA MET A 91 -8.61 -10.87 -3.04
C MET A 91 -8.07 -9.53 -2.52
N LEU A 92 -7.05 -9.55 -1.65
CA LEU A 92 -6.39 -8.34 -1.14
C LEU A 92 -5.81 -7.52 -2.30
N LEU A 93 -5.03 -8.16 -3.17
CA LEU A 93 -4.43 -7.51 -4.34
C LEU A 93 -5.52 -6.92 -5.25
N LYS A 94 -6.64 -7.63 -5.46
CA LYS A 94 -7.75 -7.09 -6.25
C LYS A 94 -8.37 -5.84 -5.62
N GLY A 95 -8.52 -5.81 -4.30
CA GLY A 95 -8.97 -4.63 -3.56
C GLY A 95 -8.00 -3.45 -3.72
N LEU A 96 -6.68 -3.70 -3.61
CA LEU A 96 -5.62 -2.70 -3.79
C LEU A 96 -5.57 -2.12 -5.22
N ILE A 97 -5.78 -2.97 -6.23
CA ILE A 97 -5.91 -2.57 -7.64
C ILE A 97 -7.16 -1.69 -7.86
N LEU A 98 -8.29 -2.04 -7.21
CA LEU A 98 -9.52 -1.27 -7.31
C LEU A 98 -9.42 0.10 -6.62
N ILE A 99 -8.86 0.18 -5.42
CA ILE A 99 -8.67 1.48 -4.74
C ILE A 99 -7.63 2.36 -5.47
N SER A 100 -6.64 1.76 -6.13
CA SER A 100 -5.75 2.48 -7.05
C SER A 100 -6.52 3.07 -8.23
N ALA A 101 -7.40 2.28 -8.86
CA ALA A 101 -8.28 2.79 -9.91
C ALA A 101 -9.20 3.92 -9.39
N ALA A 102 -9.70 3.82 -8.16
CA ALA A 102 -10.46 4.90 -7.51
C ALA A 102 -9.62 6.18 -7.39
N GLY A 103 -8.36 6.08 -6.94
CA GLY A 103 -7.43 7.22 -6.88
C GLY A 103 -7.21 7.90 -8.23
N VAL A 104 -7.08 7.12 -9.31
CA VAL A 104 -7.06 7.67 -10.69
C VAL A 104 -8.36 8.42 -10.99
N LYS A 105 -9.52 7.84 -10.69
CA LYS A 105 -10.83 8.47 -10.97
C LYS A 105 -11.06 9.75 -10.16
N ILE A 106 -10.62 9.80 -8.90
CA ILE A 106 -10.64 11.01 -8.08
C ILE A 106 -9.79 12.10 -8.76
N ARG A 107 -8.57 11.77 -9.20
CA ARG A 107 -7.70 12.72 -9.92
C ARG A 107 -8.27 13.16 -11.28
N GLU A 108 -9.06 12.31 -11.94
CA GLU A 108 -9.80 12.67 -13.16
C GLU A 108 -11.05 13.54 -12.91
N GLY A 109 -11.47 13.73 -11.64
CA GLY A 109 -12.74 14.37 -11.30
C GLY A 109 -13.98 13.50 -11.58
N LYS A 110 -13.80 12.19 -11.77
CA LYS A 110 -14.87 11.23 -12.12
C LYS A 110 -15.43 10.56 -10.86
N HIS A 111 -16.21 11.33 -10.09
CA HIS A 111 -16.67 10.97 -8.74
C HIS A 111 -17.45 9.64 -8.68
N GLU A 112 -18.49 9.46 -9.51
CA GLU A 112 -19.29 8.21 -9.52
C GLU A 112 -18.43 6.98 -9.83
N ALA A 113 -17.47 7.12 -10.75
CA ALA A 113 -16.55 6.04 -11.10
C ALA A 113 -15.60 5.72 -9.93
N ALA A 114 -15.14 6.74 -9.21
CA ALA A 114 -14.34 6.57 -8.00
C ALA A 114 -15.13 5.81 -6.92
N GLN A 115 -16.37 6.23 -6.63
CA GLN A 115 -17.25 5.57 -5.65
C GLN A 115 -17.49 4.11 -5.98
N ARG A 116 -17.77 3.77 -7.26
CA ARG A 116 -17.94 2.38 -7.68
C ARG A 116 -16.69 1.54 -7.44
N HIS A 117 -15.50 2.08 -7.72
CA HIS A 117 -14.25 1.35 -7.50
C HIS A 117 -13.94 1.21 -6.00
N ALA A 118 -14.12 2.27 -5.23
CA ALA A 118 -13.91 2.28 -3.78
C ALA A 118 -14.85 1.31 -3.05
N GLY A 119 -16.16 1.36 -3.32
CA GLY A 119 -17.13 0.45 -2.68
C GLY A 119 -16.86 -1.03 -2.98
N ARG A 120 -16.44 -1.35 -4.21
CA ARG A 120 -16.03 -2.72 -4.56
C ARG A 120 -14.76 -3.15 -3.81
N ALA A 121 -13.78 -2.25 -3.66
CA ALA A 121 -12.58 -2.52 -2.87
C ALA A 121 -12.93 -2.71 -1.39
N ALA A 122 -13.77 -1.83 -0.84
CA ALA A 122 -14.22 -1.86 0.54
C ALA A 122 -14.96 -3.17 0.88
N ALA A 123 -15.85 -3.65 0.01
CA ALA A 123 -16.51 -4.94 0.20
C ALA A 123 -15.50 -6.10 0.33
N MET A 124 -14.46 -6.13 -0.52
CA MET A 124 -13.38 -7.13 -0.42
C MET A 124 -12.58 -6.98 0.87
N PHE A 125 -12.23 -5.76 1.27
CA PHE A 125 -11.47 -5.53 2.49
C PHE A 125 -12.26 -5.88 3.76
N ARG A 126 -13.57 -5.60 3.80
CA ARG A 126 -14.45 -6.04 4.89
C ARG A 126 -14.50 -7.56 4.96
N GLN A 127 -14.62 -8.25 3.81
CA GLN A 127 -14.58 -9.71 3.76
C GLN A 127 -13.25 -10.27 4.26
N LEU A 128 -12.12 -9.65 3.92
CA LEU A 128 -10.81 -10.05 4.44
C LEU A 128 -10.68 -9.79 5.94
N GLY A 129 -11.35 -8.76 6.46
CA GLY A 129 -11.38 -8.43 7.88
C GLY A 129 -12.06 -9.49 8.75
N THR A 130 -12.94 -10.34 8.19
CA THR A 130 -13.60 -11.42 8.92
C THR A 130 -12.80 -12.74 8.91
N MET A 131 -11.76 -12.85 8.08
CA MET A 131 -10.93 -14.05 8.00
C MET A 131 -9.93 -14.09 9.16
N GLN A 132 -10.04 -15.10 10.02
CA GLN A 132 -9.04 -15.35 11.06
C GLN A 132 -7.72 -15.76 10.39
N HIS A 133 -6.59 -15.17 10.81
CA HIS A 133 -5.20 -15.54 10.45
C HIS A 133 -4.52 -14.90 9.23
N CYS A 134 -5.10 -13.92 8.55
CA CYS A 134 -4.37 -13.24 7.48
C CYS A 134 -3.56 -12.04 8.02
N GLY A 135 -2.22 -12.10 7.91
CA GLY A 135 -1.28 -11.04 8.31
C GLY A 135 -1.37 -9.72 7.51
N PHE A 136 -2.53 -9.40 6.94
CA PHE A 136 -2.78 -8.24 6.08
C PHE A 136 -2.67 -6.93 6.85
N ALA A 137 -3.16 -6.85 8.09
CA ALA A 137 -3.00 -5.64 8.89
C ALA A 137 -1.52 -5.28 9.08
N ARG A 138 -0.66 -6.29 9.27
CA ARG A 138 0.80 -6.12 9.36
C ARG A 138 1.40 -5.70 8.01
N ALA A 139 0.99 -6.31 6.92
CA ALA A 139 1.49 -5.98 5.58
C ALA A 139 1.09 -4.56 5.14
N LEU A 140 -0.15 -4.15 5.44
CA LEU A 140 -0.73 -2.87 5.06
C LEU A 140 -0.48 -1.75 6.07
N GLY A 141 -0.07 -2.05 7.31
CA GLY A 141 0.00 -1.07 8.40
C GLY A 141 -1.35 -0.51 8.86
N ILE A 142 -2.46 -1.02 8.32
CA ILE A 142 -3.85 -0.67 8.63
C ILE A 142 -4.69 -1.94 8.51
N SER A 143 -5.72 -2.10 9.34
CA SER A 143 -6.61 -3.26 9.21
C SER A 143 -7.40 -3.20 7.90
N PRO A 144 -7.72 -4.34 7.25
CA PRO A 144 -8.57 -4.33 6.06
C PRO A 144 -9.91 -3.61 6.29
N ALA A 145 -10.55 -3.80 7.45
CA ALA A 145 -11.80 -3.12 7.77
C ALA A 145 -11.64 -1.58 7.80
N ALA A 146 -10.59 -1.07 8.47
CA ALA A 146 -10.33 0.37 8.49
C ALA A 146 -9.95 0.92 7.11
N LEU A 147 -9.21 0.14 6.31
CA LEU A 147 -8.91 0.50 4.91
C LEU A 147 -10.18 0.60 4.07
N ALA A 148 -11.19 -0.24 4.32
CA ALA A 148 -12.49 -0.17 3.66
C ALA A 148 -13.19 1.17 3.92
N ASP A 149 -13.31 1.55 5.20
CA ASP A 149 -13.96 2.81 5.60
C ASP A 149 -13.25 4.02 4.97
N GLN A 150 -11.91 4.03 5.06
CA GLN A 150 -11.10 5.11 4.50
C GLN A 150 -11.19 5.21 2.97
N ALA A 151 -11.35 4.08 2.27
CA ALA A 151 -11.53 4.05 0.83
C ALA A 151 -12.84 4.71 0.41
N GLU A 152 -13.93 4.41 1.12
CA GLU A 152 -15.26 4.97 0.85
C GLU A 152 -15.31 6.46 1.18
N THR A 153 -14.81 6.86 2.36
CA THR A 153 -14.75 8.28 2.77
C THR A 153 -14.00 9.15 1.75
N ALA A 154 -12.86 8.66 1.24
CA ALA A 154 -12.07 9.38 0.23
C ALA A 154 -12.78 9.51 -1.13
N ALA A 155 -13.66 8.57 -1.47
CA ALA A 155 -14.43 8.61 -2.71
C ALA A 155 -15.72 9.44 -2.59
N GLU A 156 -16.26 9.61 -1.39
CA GLU A 156 -17.43 10.46 -1.12
C GLU A 156 -17.07 11.95 -1.16
N THR A 157 -15.92 12.31 -0.61
CA THR A 157 -15.47 13.70 -0.56
C THR A 157 -14.75 14.07 -1.87
N PRO A 158 -15.21 15.08 -2.64
CA PRO A 158 -14.46 15.55 -3.79
C PRO A 158 -13.08 16.03 -3.35
N ALA A 159 -12.02 15.36 -3.81
CA ALA A 159 -10.67 15.81 -3.53
C ALA A 159 -10.43 17.14 -4.24
N VAL A 160 -10.07 18.18 -3.48
CA VAL A 160 -9.59 19.44 -4.04
C VAL A 160 -8.12 19.24 -4.40
N LEU A 161 -7.86 18.90 -5.67
CA LEU A 161 -6.51 18.80 -6.20
C LEU A 161 -5.84 20.18 -6.13
N LYS A 162 -4.67 20.22 -5.51
CA LYS A 162 -3.89 21.43 -5.23
C LYS A 162 -2.86 21.69 -6.32
N SER A 163 -2.37 20.65 -6.99
CA SER A 163 -1.35 20.82 -8.01
C SER A 163 -1.96 21.19 -9.36
N THR A 164 -1.44 22.26 -9.95
CA THR A 164 -1.76 22.66 -11.34
C THR A 164 -0.75 22.10 -12.34
N ILE A 165 0.32 21.45 -11.86
CA ILE A 165 1.40 20.92 -12.71
C ILE A 165 0.94 19.60 -13.35
N PRO A 166 0.86 19.51 -14.69
CA PRO A 166 0.49 18.27 -15.37
C PRO A 166 1.40 17.11 -14.96
N GLY A 167 0.81 15.94 -14.70
CA GLY A 167 1.56 14.75 -14.33
C GLY A 167 2.14 14.76 -12.92
N HIS A 168 2.00 15.85 -12.15
CA HIS A 168 2.46 15.88 -10.77
C HIS A 168 1.67 14.86 -9.94
N PRO A 169 2.35 13.96 -9.20
CA PRO A 169 1.69 13.00 -8.35
C PRO A 169 0.99 13.72 -7.20
N GLU A 170 -0.28 13.40 -6.93
CA GLU A 170 -1.02 14.03 -5.85
C GLU A 170 -1.78 12.96 -5.05
N PRO A 171 -1.40 12.73 -3.78
CA PRO A 171 -2.14 11.83 -2.91
C PRO A 171 -3.55 12.37 -2.62
N VAL A 172 -4.56 11.53 -2.83
CA VAL A 172 -5.99 11.81 -2.55
C VAL A 172 -6.56 11.00 -1.38
N PHE A 173 -5.75 10.10 -0.82
CA PHE A 173 -6.11 9.30 0.34
C PHE A 173 -5.33 9.78 1.57
N ASP A 174 -6.02 9.98 2.69
CA ASP A 174 -5.41 10.48 3.94
C ASP A 174 -4.62 9.41 4.70
N PHE A 175 -4.85 8.13 4.41
CA PHE A 175 -4.09 7.04 4.99
C PHE A 175 -2.76 6.77 4.26
N ILE A 176 -1.86 6.07 4.93
CA ILE A 176 -0.60 5.55 4.37
C ILE A 176 -0.58 4.03 4.54
N LEU A 177 -0.35 3.31 3.45
CA LEU A 177 -0.06 1.88 3.49
C LEU A 177 1.36 1.65 4.01
N ARG A 178 1.48 0.83 5.05
CA ARG A 178 2.73 0.49 5.74
C ARG A 178 3.49 1.75 6.19
N GLY A 179 2.74 2.78 6.59
CA GLY A 179 3.26 3.97 7.25
C GLY A 179 4.01 3.57 8.53
N SER A 180 4.96 4.41 8.94
CA SER A 180 5.86 4.15 10.07
C SER A 180 5.12 3.93 11.39
N HIS A 181 4.64 2.71 11.62
CA HIS A 181 4.72 2.13 12.94
C HIS A 181 6.19 1.83 13.17
N ALA A 182 6.85 2.76 13.88
CA ALA A 182 8.14 2.50 14.49
C ALA A 182 8.11 1.08 15.05
N ARG A 183 9.03 0.25 14.56
CA ARG A 183 9.29 -1.10 15.04
C ARG A 183 9.41 -0.97 16.57
N ARG A 184 8.34 -1.26 17.34
CA ARG A 184 8.50 -1.47 18.78
C ARG A 184 9.43 -2.66 18.85
N ARG A 185 10.68 -2.42 19.24
CA ARG A 185 11.57 -3.47 19.65
C ARG A 185 10.89 -4.09 20.86
N GLU A 186 10.30 -5.27 20.68
CA GLU A 186 10.00 -6.15 21.81
C GLU A 186 11.36 -6.50 22.42
N GLY A 187 11.73 -5.74 23.45
CA GLY A 187 12.82 -6.13 24.34
C GLY A 187 12.36 -7.39 25.06
N THR A 188 12.94 -8.52 24.71
CA THR A 188 12.84 -9.76 25.49
C THR A 188 13.59 -9.53 26.80
N ALA A 189 12.91 -8.97 27.80
CA ALA A 189 13.31 -9.13 29.18
C ALA A 189 12.90 -10.55 29.59
N ASN A 190 13.81 -11.51 29.47
CA ASN A 190 13.66 -12.79 30.13
C ASN A 190 14.37 -12.71 31.48
N GLU A 191 13.56 -12.45 32.50
CA GLU A 191 13.89 -12.64 33.90
C GLU A 191 14.00 -14.15 34.17
N LYS A 192 15.12 -14.60 34.77
CA LYS A 192 15.14 -15.70 35.74
C LYS A 192 16.55 -15.88 36.30
N GLY A 193 16.66 -15.76 37.62
CA GLY A 193 17.88 -16.16 38.33
C GLY A 193 18.03 -15.68 39.76
N SER A 194 16.95 -15.57 40.55
CA SER A 194 17.08 -15.54 42.02
C SER A 194 16.66 -16.88 42.59
N LEU A 195 17.62 -17.64 43.11
CA LEU A 195 17.38 -18.59 44.19
C LEU A 195 18.67 -18.72 45.02
N ALA A 196 18.65 -18.09 46.18
CA ALA A 196 19.55 -18.43 47.28
C ALA A 196 19.14 -19.80 47.88
N VAL A 197 20.12 -20.62 48.29
CA VAL A 197 20.11 -21.36 49.58
C VAL A 197 21.47 -22.06 49.83
N ARG A 198 22.09 -21.64 50.93
CA ARG A 198 22.95 -22.28 51.97
C ARG A 198 23.78 -23.55 51.72
N GLY A 199 24.99 -23.51 52.32
CA GLY A 199 25.77 -24.61 52.92
C GLY A 199 27.24 -24.46 52.53
N GLY A 200 28.27 -24.45 53.40
CA GLY A 200 28.47 -24.81 54.79
C GLY A 200 30.00 -24.72 55.08
N ARG A 201 30.37 -24.55 56.34
CA ARG A 201 31.76 -24.42 56.83
C ARG A 201 32.62 -25.68 56.60
N LYS A 202 33.94 -25.50 56.41
CA LYS A 202 35.09 -26.21 57.03
C LYS A 202 36.37 -25.40 56.64
N ALA A 203 37.13 -24.81 57.57
CA ALA A 203 38.17 -25.40 58.43
C ALA A 203 39.34 -26.02 57.66
N VAL A 204 40.43 -25.26 57.47
CA VAL A 204 41.81 -25.46 58.01
C VAL A 204 42.45 -24.08 58.08
#